data_AF-A0A2V8QX74-F1
#
_entry.id   AF-A0A2V8QX74-F1
#
_cell.length_a   1.000
_cell.length_b   1.000
_cell.length_c   1.000
_cell.angle_alpha   90.00
_cell.angle_beta   90.00
_cell.angle_gamma   90.00
#
_symmetry.space_group_name_H-M   'P 1'
#
loop_
_entity.id
_entity.type
_entity.pdbx_description
1 polymer ?
#
loop_
_entity_poly.entity_id
_entity_poly.type
_entity_poly.pdbx_seq_one_letter_code
_entity_poly.pdbx_strand_id
1 'polypeptide(L)' 'YEREDYAVRFRPVPFKDPDQTLLLPECAEWLWVIEGARRPRMRTAISFTNYRRFRSDVKIIEDQGPDE' A
#
# COMPACT_ATOMS: atom_id res chain seq x y z
N TYR A 1 25.32 -17.19 -11.42
CA TYR A 1 24.36 -17.21 -10.31
C TYR A 1 23.48 -15.97 -10.38
N GLU A 2 22.16 -16.13 -10.21
CA GLU A 2 21.20 -15.02 -10.15
C GLU A 2 20.38 -15.15 -8.86
N ARG A 3 20.29 -14.07 -8.09
CA ARG A 3 19.52 -13.98 -6.85
C ARG A 3 18.68 -12.72 -6.85
N GLU A 4 17.40 -12.91 -6.58
CA GLU A 4 16.44 -11.84 -6.33
C GLU A 4 15.86 -12.04 -4.93
N ASP A 5 16.03 -11.07 -4.04
CA ASP A 5 15.34 -11.02 -2.75
C ASP A 5 14.39 -9.82 -2.72
N TYR A 6 13.21 -10.02 -2.14
CA TYR A 6 12.22 -8.97 -1.90
C TYR A 6 11.71 -9.02 -0.47
N ALA A 7 11.64 -7.87 0.19
CA ALA A 7 11.11 -7.74 1.54
C ALA A 7 10.22 -6.50 1.65
N VAL A 8 9.08 -6.64 2.35
CA VAL A 8 8.18 -5.53 2.68
C VAL A 8 7.97 -5.51 4.18
N ARG A 9 8.19 -4.34 4.78
CA ARG A 9 7.78 -4.10 6.17
C ARG A 9 6.42 -3.46 6.19
N PHE A 10 5.57 -3.92 7.09
CA PHE A 10 4.23 -3.40 7.30
C PHE A 10 4.13 -2.77 8.68
N ARG A 11 3.28 -1.75 8.81
CA ARG A 11 2.97 -1.14 10.11
C ARG A 11 1.48 -0.83 10.22
N PRO A 12 0.91 -0.87 11.43
CA PRO A 12 -0.43 -0.34 11.67
C PRO A 12 -0.47 1.17 11.40
N VAL A 13 -1.47 1.61 10.62
CA VAL A 13 -1.72 3.02 10.31
C VAL A 13 -3.16 3.35 10.72
N PRO A 14 -3.36 4.23 11.71
CA PRO A 14 -4.69 4.67 12.11
C PRO A 14 -5.24 5.69 11.11
N PHE A 15 -6.50 5.53 10.76
CA PHE A 15 -7.33 6.47 10.03
C PHE A 15 -8.48 6.95 10.93
N LYS A 16 -8.93 8.17 10.66
CA LYS A 16 -10.12 8.76 11.27
C LYS A 16 -11.22 8.90 10.21
N ASP A 17 -12.45 9.07 10.68
CA ASP A 17 -13.63 9.33 9.85
C ASP A 17 -13.90 8.30 8.72
N PRO A 18 -14.06 6.99 9.04
CA PRO A 18 -14.27 6.41 10.38
C PRO A 18 -12.97 5.95 11.06
N ASP A 19 -13.01 5.81 12.38
CA ASP A 19 -11.90 5.29 13.18
C ASP A 19 -11.60 3.83 12.78
N GLN A 20 -10.46 3.62 12.14
CA GLN A 20 -10.02 2.31 11.68
C GLN A 20 -8.49 2.26 11.61
N THR A 21 -7.89 1.17 12.07
CA THR A 21 -6.46 0.92 11.87
C THR A 21 -6.26 -0.13 10.78
N LEU A 22 -5.44 0.17 9.78
CA LEU A 22 -5.08 -0.75 8.70
C LEU A 22 -3.60 -1.10 8.76
N LEU A 23 -3.26 -2.35 8.43
CA LEU A 23 -1.88 -2.78 8.25
C LEU A 23 -1.44 -2.38 6.84
N LEU A 24 -0.52 -1.42 6.73
CA LEU A 24 -0.08 -0.88 5.44
C LEU A 24 1.44 -0.98 5.28
N PRO A 25 1.95 -1.05 4.04
CA PRO A 25 3.38 -1.02 3.79
C PRO A 25 4.06 0.20 4.42
N GLU A 26 5.21 0.00 5.04
CA GLU A 26 6.08 1.08 5.51
C GLU A 26 7.22 1.29 4.53
N CYS A 27 7.84 0.18 4.10
CA CYS A 27 8.88 0.19 3.10
C CYS A 27 8.93 -1.14 2.35
N ALA A 28 9.50 -1.08 1.15
CA ALA A 28 9.81 -2.24 0.34
C ALA A 28 11.27 -2.17 -0.12
N GLU A 29 11.96 -3.30 -0.11
CA GLU A 29 13.35 -3.43 -0.53
C GLU A 29 13.50 -4.58 -1.52
N TRP A 30 14.29 -4.36 -2.57
CA TRP A 30 14.65 -5.37 -3.57
C TRP A 30 16.16 -5.47 -3.67
N LEU A 31 16.68 -6.68 -3.71
CA LEU A 31 18.09 -6.96 -3.97
C LEU A 31 18.20 -7.87 -5.20
N TRP A 32 18.91 -7.39 -6.22
CA TRP A 32 19.22 -8.13 -7.43
C TRP A 32 20.72 -8.38 -7.48
N VAL A 33 21.13 -9.64 -7.59
CA VAL A 33 22.53 -10.05 -7.72
C VAL A 33 22.68 -10.89 -8.98
N ILE A 34 23.51 -10.41 -9.91
CA ILE A 34 23.81 -11.10 -11.18
C ILE A 34 25.31 -11.28 -11.28
N GLU A 35 25.77 -12.53 -11.22
CA GLU A 35 27.17 -12.88 -11.39
C GLU A 35 27.64 -12.61 -12.83
N GLY A 36 28.79 -11.96 -13.01
CA GLY A 36 29.33 -11.61 -14.33
C GLY A 36 28.74 -10.33 -14.97
N ALA A 37 27.78 -9.67 -14.33
CA ALA A 37 27.25 -8.40 -14.82
C ALA A 37 28.18 -7.21 -14.49
N ARG A 38 28.20 -6.19 -15.36
CA ARG A 38 28.97 -4.95 -15.17
C ARG A 38 28.59 -4.20 -13.87
N ARG A 39 27.34 -4.34 -13.42
CA ARG A 39 26.85 -3.92 -12.10
C ARG A 39 26.27 -5.14 -11.40
N PRO A 40 27.10 -5.90 -10.67
CA PRO A 40 26.73 -7.24 -10.22
C PRO A 40 25.70 -7.23 -9.07
N ARG A 41 25.44 -6.07 -8.45
CA ARG A 41 24.51 -5.93 -7.32
C ARG A 41 23.74 -4.62 -7.42
N MET A 42 22.41 -4.69 -7.38
CA MET A 42 21.52 -3.53 -7.31
C MET A 42 20.58 -3.70 -6.10
N ARG A 43 20.54 -2.69 -5.22
CA ARG A 43 19.58 -2.63 -4.12
C ARG A 43 18.71 -1.39 -4.30
N THR A 44 17.40 -1.59 -4.25
CA THR A 44 16.41 -0.51 -4.30
C THR A 44 15.60 -0.55 -3.00
N ALA A 45 15.29 0.62 -2.45
CA ALA A 45 14.40 0.76 -1.31
C ALA A 45 13.40 1.88 -1.59
N ILE A 46 12.12 1.65 -1.29
CA ILE A 46 11.04 2.63 -1.40
C ILE A 46 10.33 2.71 -0.06
N SER A 47 10.05 3.94 0.38
CA SER A 47 9.28 4.22 1.60
C SER A 47 7.89 4.73 1.25
N PHE A 48 6.88 4.23 1.93
CA PHE A 48 5.49 4.65 1.74
C PHE A 48 5.08 5.61 2.84
N THR A 49 4.59 6.79 2.46
CA THR A 49 4.23 7.85 3.40
C THR A 49 2.91 8.50 3.02
N ASN A 50 2.32 9.26 3.94
CA ASN A 50 1.13 10.07 3.69
C ASN A 50 -0.05 9.27 3.10
N TYR A 51 -0.36 8.13 3.72
CA TYR A 51 -1.55 7.36 3.38
C TYR A 51 -2.80 8.20 3.60
N ARG A 52 -3.64 8.27 2.56
CA ARG A 52 -4.93 8.94 2.60
C ARG A 52 -6.02 7.96 2.21
N ARG A 53 -7.12 8.01 2.96
CA ARG A 53 -8.31 7.27 2.61
C ARG A 53 -9.12 8.08 1.61
N PHE A 54 -9.56 7.45 0.53
CA PHE A 54 -10.59 8.01 -0.33
C PHE A 54 -11.94 7.55 0.19
N ARG A 55 -12.84 8.49 0.46
CA ARG A 55 -14.24 8.21 0.82
C ARG A 55 -15.12 8.82 -0.25
N SER A 56 -16.01 8.01 -0.83
CA SER A 56 -17.16 8.52 -1.56
C SER A 56 -18.31 8.69 -0.58
N ASP A 57 -18.91 9.88 -0.54
CA ASP A 57 -20.16 10.09 0.19
C ASP A 57 -21.29 9.41 -0.57
N VAL A 58 -21.57 8.16 -0.21
CA VAL A 58 -22.73 7.43 -0.76
C VAL A 58 -23.97 7.90 -0.01
N LYS A 59 -24.78 8.75 -0.65
CA LYS A 59 -26.11 9.10 -0.16
C LYS A 59 -27.10 8.05 -0.69
N ILE A 60 -27.57 7.18 0.18
CA ILE A 60 -28.71 6.31 -0.12
C ILE A 60 -29.96 7.19 -0.02
N ILE A 61 -30.66 7.39 -1.13
CA ILE A 61 -31.97 8.06 -1.15
C ILE A 61 -32.99 6.92 -1.10
N GLU A 62 -33.75 6.85 -0.02
CA GLU A 62 -34.88 5.91 0.05
C GLU A 62 -35.97 6.37 -0.93
N ASP A 63 -36.40 5.46 -1.80
CA ASP A 63 -37.51 5.68 -2.72
C ASP A 63 -38.80 5.75 -1.89
N GLN A 64 -39.33 6.96 -1.69
CA GLN A 64 -40.67 7.14 -1.15
C GLN A 64 -41.64 6.74 -2.27
N GLY A 65 -42.15 5.51 -2.19
CA GLY A 65 -43.23 5.04 -3.07
C GLY A 65 -44.44 6.00 -3.03
N PRO A 66 -45.25 6.03 -4.09
CA PRO A 66 -46.24 7.10 -4.29
C PRO A 66 -47.24 7.16 -3.14
N ASP A 67 -47.42 8.37 -2.59
CA ASP A 67 -48.46 8.69 -1.62
C ASP A 67 -49.85 8.37 -2.23
N GLU A 68 -50.62 7.51 -1.56
CA GLU A 68 -51.98 7.09 -1.94
C GLU A 68 -53.05 8.12 -1.53
#